data_AF-A0A8J8VWR8-F1
#
_entry.id   AF-A0A8J8VWR8-F1
#
_cell.length_a   1.000
_cell.length_b   1.000
_cell.length_c   1.000
_cell.angle_alpha   90.00
_cell.angle_beta   90.00
_cell.angle_gamma   90.00
#
_symmetry.space_group_name_H-M   'P 1'
#
loop_
_entity.id
_entity.type
_entity.pdbx_description
1 polymer ?
#
loop_
_entity_poly.entity_id
_entity_poly.type
_entity_poly.pdbx_seq_one_letter_code
_entity_poly.pdbx_strand_id
1 'polypeptide(L)'
;MYYMLYLASLCRRRQWPEPSYRSSATKSGYTCVVRVHNREYHTDVYCESETLAQESAAMRAYLICRNFSVNDGMYPAGHDHGGVIQGIPVAIGTGR
;
A
#
# COMPACT_ATOMS: atom_id res chain seq x y z
N MET A 1 -3.73 2.08 19.19
CA MET A 1 -3.32 0.77 18.62
C MET A 1 -4.45 0.01 17.91
N TYR A 2 -5.60 0.63 17.60
CA TYR A 2 -6.75 -0.09 17.06
C TYR A 2 -6.61 -0.44 15.57
N TYR A 3 -5.86 0.38 14.82
CA TYR A 3 -5.76 0.24 13.36
C TYR A 3 -5.00 -0.99 12.92
N MET A 4 -4.02 -1.47 13.70
CA MET A 4 -3.31 -2.72 13.43
C MET A 4 -4.26 -3.92 13.44
N LEU A 5 -5.13 -3.99 14.45
CA LEU A 5 -6.13 -5.06 14.57
C LEU A 5 -7.20 -4.98 13.48
N TYR A 6 -7.62 -3.77 13.10
CA TYR A 6 -8.55 -3.58 11.99
C TYR A 6 -7.95 -4.02 10.66
N LEU A 7 -6.68 -3.70 10.42
CA LEU A 7 -5.95 -4.11 9.21
C LEU A 7 -5.81 -5.63 9.16
N ALA A 8 -5.39 -6.28 10.25
CA ALA A 8 -5.31 -7.74 10.35
C ALA A 8 -6.67 -8.41 10.10
N SER A 9 -7.72 -7.85 10.69
CA SER A 9 -9.09 -8.32 10.45
C SER A 9 -9.52 -8.15 9.00
N LEU A 10 -9.13 -7.06 8.33
CA LEU A 10 -9.43 -6.82 6.93
C LEU A 10 -8.69 -7.80 6.01
N CYS A 11 -7.40 -8.05 6.28
CA CYS A 11 -6.64 -9.07 5.56
C CYS A 11 -7.31 -10.44 5.66
N ARG A 12 -7.73 -10.84 6.86
CA ARG A 12 -8.42 -12.13 7.08
C ARG A 12 -9.72 -12.26 6.29
N ARG A 13 -10.52 -11.19 6.21
CA ARG A 13 -11.80 -11.18 5.44
C ARG A 13 -11.57 -11.29 3.94
N ARG A 14 -10.49 -10.66 3.44
CA ARG A 14 -10.14 -10.63 2.01
C ARG A 14 -9.17 -11.75 1.60
N GLN A 15 -8.82 -12.66 2.52
CA GLN A 15 -7.83 -13.72 2.32
C GLN A 15 -6.46 -13.18 1.87
N TRP A 16 -6.12 -11.97 2.30
CA TRP A 16 -4.81 -11.38 2.04
C TRP A 16 -3.78 -11.88 3.06
N PRO A 17 -2.49 -11.91 2.68
CA PRO A 17 -1.42 -12.23 3.61
C PRO A 17 -1.38 -11.26 4.80
N GLU A 18 -0.81 -11.72 5.90
CA GLU A 18 -0.72 -10.92 7.12
C GLU A 18 0.04 -9.61 6.89
N PRO A 19 -0.45 -8.50 7.45
CA PRO A 19 0.21 -7.21 7.31
C PRO A 19 1.57 -7.24 8.01
N SER A 20 2.63 -6.88 7.28
CA SER A 20 3.99 -6.81 7.82
C SER A 20 4.33 -5.38 8.20
N TYR A 21 4.88 -5.19 9.40
CA TYR A 21 5.28 -3.89 9.93
C TYR A 21 6.81 -3.82 9.99
N ARG A 22 7.37 -2.77 9.40
CA ARG A 22 8.80 -2.48 9.44
C ARG A 22 9.01 -1.05 9.92
N SER A 23 9.33 -0.91 11.19
CA SER A 23 9.75 0.36 11.77
C SER A 23 11.23 0.63 11.47
N SER A 24 11.56 1.90 11.27
CA SER A 24 12.92 2.37 11.11
C SER A 24 13.13 3.63 11.94
N ALA A 25 14.14 3.61 12.80
CA ALA A 25 14.57 4.79 13.53
C ALA A 25 15.58 5.58 12.69
N THR A 26 15.37 6.88 12.59
CA THR A 26 16.20 7.81 11.82
C THR A 26 16.62 8.96 12.71
N LYS A 27 17.69 9.70 12.38
CA LYS A 27 18.13 10.87 13.17
C LYS A 27 17.05 11.95 13.32
N SER A 28 16.11 12.00 12.38
CA SER A 28 14.99 12.96 12.35
C SER A 28 13.71 12.46 13.04
N GLY A 29 13.68 11.20 13.51
CA GLY A 29 12.51 10.58 14.14
C GLY A 29 12.27 9.15 13.68
N TYR A 30 11.10 8.61 14.00
CA TYR A 30 10.70 7.25 13.69
C TYR A 30 9.77 7.20 12.49
N THR A 31 10.03 6.26 11.60
CA THR A 31 9.16 5.96 10.46
C THR A 31 8.70 4.51 10.52
N CYS A 32 7.59 4.22 9.86
CA CYS A 32 7.12 2.85 9.72
C CYS A 32 6.61 2.61 8.32
N VAL A 33 6.90 1.41 7.82
CA VAL A 33 6.41 0.87 6.56
C VAL A 33 5.51 -0.31 6.86
N VAL A 34 4.30 -0.31 6.30
CA VAL A 34 3.33 -1.39 6.46
C VAL A 34 3.07 -2.00 5.10
N ARG A 35 3.29 -3.30 4.97
CA ARG A 35 3.11 -4.02 3.71
C ARG A 35 1.84 -4.86 3.77
N VAL A 36 0.91 -4.59 2.85
CA VAL A 36 -0.39 -5.27 2.72
C VAL A 36 -0.65 -5.58 1.26
N HIS A 37 -0.91 -6.85 0.93
CA HIS A 37 -1.31 -7.24 -0.43
C HIS A 37 -0.36 -6.70 -1.53
N ASN A 38 0.94 -6.89 -1.31
CA ASN A 38 2.02 -6.40 -2.19
C ASN A 38 2.09 -4.87 -2.38
N ARG A 39 1.48 -4.09 -1.48
CA ARG A 39 1.62 -2.64 -1.41
C ARG A 39 2.28 -2.23 -0.11
N GLU A 40 3.23 -1.32 -0.21
CA GLU A 40 3.96 -0.76 0.93
C GLU A 40 3.43 0.64 1.22
N TYR A 41 3.07 0.87 2.48
CA TYR A 41 2.50 2.11 2.97
C TYR A 41 3.44 2.71 3.99
N HIS A 42 3.93 3.91 3.71
CA HIS A 42 4.88 4.61 4.55
C HIS A 42 4.16 5.64 5.42
N THR A 43 4.68 5.87 6.63
CA THR A 43 4.39 7.08 7.39
C THR A 43 4.84 8.31 6.61
N ASP A 44 3.94 9.28 6.48
CA ASP A 44 4.18 10.54 5.77
C ASP A 44 5.02 11.52 6.58
N VAL A 45 4.93 11.41 7.90
CA VAL A 45 5.62 12.27 8.87
C VAL A 45 6.53 11.43 9.76
N TYR A 46 7.61 12.05 10.21
CA TYR A 46 8.47 11.48 11.24
C TYR A 46 7.73 11.54 12.58
N CYS A 47 7.54 10.39 13.21
CA CYS A 47 6.91 10.31 14.52
C CYS A 47 7.96 10.39 15.63
N GLU A 48 7.55 10.82 16.81
CA GLU A 48 8.42 10.89 18.00
C GLU A 48 8.69 9.51 18.61
N SER A 49 7.90 8.50 18.26
CA SER A 49 8.03 7.13 18.80
C SER A 49 7.69 6.09 17.74
N GLU A 50 8.29 4.91 17.87
CA GLU A 50 8.06 3.77 16.99
C GLU A 50 6.58 3.34 16.97
N THR A 51 5.95 3.26 18.15
CA THR A 51 4.54 2.88 18.29
C THR A 51 3.61 3.85 17.56
N LEU A 52 3.91 5.14 17.62
CA LEU A 52 3.15 6.19 16.92
C LEU A 52 3.34 6.09 15.41
N ALA A 53 4.55 5.77 14.95
CA ALA A 53 4.84 5.55 13.54
C ALA A 53 4.06 4.34 13.00
N GLN A 54 4.08 3.22 13.73
CA GLN A 54 3.35 2.03 13.33
C GLN A 54 1.83 2.26 13.29
N GLU A 55 1.27 2.98 14.27
CA GLU A 55 -0.15 3.34 14.28
C GLU A 55 -0.51 4.24 13.08
N SER A 56 0.30 5.25 12.80
CA SER A 56 0.08 6.18 11.69
C SER A 56 0.13 5.46 10.33
N ALA A 57 1.09 4.55 10.14
CA ALA A 57 1.17 3.74 8.94
C ALA A 57 0.00 2.74 8.84
N ALA A 58 -0.40 2.10 9.95
CA ALA A 58 -1.55 1.20 9.99
C ALA A 58 -2.85 1.92 9.64
N MET A 59 -3.05 3.15 10.13
CA MET A 59 -4.20 3.98 9.82
C MET A 59 -4.29 4.27 8.32
N ARG A 60 -3.18 4.72 7.70
CA ARG A 60 -3.12 4.99 6.25
C ARG A 60 -3.38 3.72 5.44
N ALA A 61 -2.69 2.62 5.78
CA ALA A 61 -2.89 1.34 5.14
C ALA A 61 -4.36 0.90 5.24
N TYR A 62 -4.98 1.02 6.41
CA TYR A 62 -6.38 0.61 6.62
C TYR A 62 -7.35 1.46 5.80
N LEU A 63 -7.20 2.79 5.81
CA LEU A 63 -8.07 3.71 5.06
C LEU A 63 -7.97 3.51 3.54
N ILE A 64 -6.81 3.12 3.03
CA ILE A 64 -6.62 2.79 1.61
C ILE A 64 -7.14 1.37 1.32
N CYS A 65 -6.72 0.37 2.09
CA CYS A 65 -7.11 -1.04 1.91
C CYS A 65 -8.62 -1.29 2.08
N ARG A 66 -9.33 -0.48 2.87
CA ARG A 66 -10.80 -0.58 2.96
C ARG A 66 -11.51 -0.06 1.71
N ASN A 67 -10.92 0.95 1.04
CA ASN A 67 -11.43 1.53 -0.20
C ASN A 67 -10.90 0.82 -1.45
N PHE A 68 -10.04 -0.18 -1.27
CA PHE A 68 -9.54 -1.03 -2.35
C PHE A 68 -10.72 -1.74 -3.01
N SER A 69 -11.13 -1.21 -4.18
CA SER A 69 -12.03 -1.92 -5.08
C SER A 69 -11.30 -3.16 -5.57
N VAL A 70 -11.99 -4.30 -5.65
CA VAL A 70 -11.43 -5.57 -6.17
C VAL A 70 -10.87 -5.41 -7.60
N ASN A 71 -11.21 -4.33 -8.30
CA ASN A 71 -10.71 -3.95 -9.63
C ASN A 71 -9.62 -2.86 -9.62
N ASP A 72 -9.13 -2.40 -8.46
CA ASP A 72 -8.18 -1.28 -8.36
C ASP A 72 -6.72 -1.71 -8.61
N GLY A 73 -6.54 -2.54 -9.62
CA GLY A 73 -5.27 -2.82 -10.26
C GLY A 73 -4.80 -1.64 -11.11
N MET A 74 -4.79 -0.40 -10.58
CA MET A 74 -4.06 0.73 -11.18
C MET A 74 -4.15 1.96 -10.27
N TYR A 75 -3.20 2.10 -9.34
CA TYR A 75 -2.71 3.44 -9.01
C TYR A 75 -1.33 3.55 -9.66
N PRO A 76 -1.14 4.44 -10.64
CA PRO A 76 0.18 4.73 -11.18
C PRO A 76 0.89 5.57 -10.11
N ALA A 77 1.51 4.92 -9.13
CA ALA A 77 2.57 5.56 -8.39
C ALA A 77 3.72 5.69 -9.39
N GLY A 78 3.93 6.90 -9.90
CA GLY A 78 5.00 7.27 -10.81
C GLY A 78 6.38 7.05 -10.18
N HIS A 79 6.76 5.78 -10.03
CA HIS A 79 8.13 5.36 -9.89
C HIS A 79 8.49 4.66 -11.18
N ASP A 80 9.36 5.33 -11.93
CA ASP A 80 10.07 4.83 -13.09
C ASP A 80 10.67 3.46 -12.76
N HIS A 81 9.96 2.40 -13.12
CA HIS A 81 10.50 1.06 -13.27
C HIS A 81 10.23 0.71 -14.72
N GLY A 82 11.25 0.95 -15.54
CA GLY A 82 11.25 0.64 -16.96
C GLY A 82 10.77 -0.78 -17.24
N GLY A 83 9.93 -0.91 -18.27
CA GLY A 83 9.61 -2.20 -18.86
C GLY A 83 8.14 -2.39 -19.18
N VAL A 84 7.75 -1.87 -20.36
CA VAL A 84 6.65 -2.37 -21.19
C VAL A 84 5.23 -2.16 -20.65
N ILE A 85 4.63 -1.07 -21.13
CA ILE A 85 3.18 -0.90 -21.25
C ILE A 85 2.69 -1.82 -22.39
N GLN A 86 2.15 -3.00 -22.09
CA GLN A 86 1.31 -3.73 -23.05
C GLN A 86 -0.13 -3.28 -22.89
N GLY A 87 -0.44 -2.15 -23.51
CA GLY A 87 -1.78 -1.61 -23.55
C GLY A 87 -2.12 -1.04 -24.92
N ILE A 88 -2.31 -1.88 -25.94
CA ILE A 88 -3.18 -1.60 -27.10
C ILE A 88 -3.63 -2.92 -27.74
N PRO A 89 -4.91 -3.30 -27.77
CA PRO A 89 -5.44 -4.05 -28.90
C PRO A 89 -5.81 -3.02 -29.97
N VAL A 90 -4.87 -2.72 -30.86
CA VAL A 90 -5.20 -1.97 -32.07
C VAL A 90 -6.08 -2.87 -32.93
N ALA A 91 -7.31 -2.46 -33.18
CA ALA A 91 -8.16 -3.10 -34.15
C ALA A 91 -7.50 -2.94 -35.54
N ILE A 92 -6.86 -3.99 -36.03
CA ILE A 92 -6.57 -4.14 -37.45
C ILE A 92 -7.90 -4.46 -38.14
N GLY A 93 -8.69 -3.41 -38.40
CA GLY A 93 -9.70 -3.40 -39.43
C GLY A 93 -9.02 -2.95 -40.71
N THR A 94 -8.59 -3.89 -41.54
CA THR A 94 -8.07 -3.61 -42.88
C THR A 94 -9.17 -2.94 -43.71
N GLY A 95 -9.01 -1.65 -43.98
CA GLY A 95 -9.79 -0.93 -44.98
C GLY A 95 -9.49 -1.48 -46.37
N ARG A 96 -10.55 -1.62 -47.15
CA ARG A 96 -10.58 -1.95 -48.57
C ARG A 96 -10.61 -0.68 -49.40
#